data_AF-A0A2E3I392-F1
#
_entry.id   AF-A0A2E3I392-F1
#
_cell.length_a   1.000
_cell.length_b   1.000
_cell.length_c   1.000
_cell.angle_alpha   90.00
_cell.angle_beta   90.00
_cell.angle_gamma   90.00
#
_symmetry.space_group_name_H-M   'P 1'
#
loop_
_entity.id
_entity.type
_entity.pdbx_description
1 polymer ?
#
loop_
_entity_poly.entity_id
_entity_poly.type
_entity_poly.pdbx_seq_one_letter_code
_entity_poly.pdbx_strand_id
1 'polypeptide(L)' 'MLPAEIDTYHDHRIAMSFSLIGTKKPGIKIKNPGCVNKTFPTFFDVLAGLNQ' A
#
# COMPACT_ATOMS: atom_id res chain seq x y z
N MET A 1 5.65 9.81 -16.08
CA MET A 1 6.26 9.18 -14.89
C MET A 1 6.25 7.68 -15.11
N LEU A 2 7.34 6.99 -14.79
CA LEU A 2 7.42 5.53 -14.98
C LEU A 2 6.76 4.80 -13.80
N PRO A 3 6.18 3.61 -14.00
CA PRO A 3 5.73 2.75 -12.91
C PRO A 3 6.86 2.48 -11.92
N ALA A 4 6.53 2.40 -10.63
CA ALA A 4 7.48 2.13 -9.56
C ALA A 4 7.06 0.89 -8.77
N GLU A 5 7.99 -0.06 -8.62
CA GLU A 5 7.84 -1.16 -7.68
C GLU A 5 8.49 -0.79 -6.34
N ILE A 6 7.74 -0.91 -5.25
CA ILE A 6 8.17 -0.55 -3.90
C ILE A 6 8.43 -1.81 -3.11
N ASP A 7 9.68 -2.02 -2.68
CA ASP A 7 10.00 -3.04 -1.69
C ASP A 7 9.56 -2.58 -0.29
N THR A 8 8.91 -3.47 0.46
CA THR A 8 8.42 -3.15 1.80
C THR A 8 9.41 -3.47 2.89
N TYR A 9 10.46 -4.27 2.60
CA TYR A 9 11.44 -4.72 3.60
C TYR A 9 10.77 -5.32 4.86
N HIS A 10 9.63 -5.97 4.68
CA HIS A 10 8.77 -6.52 5.74
C HIS A 10 8.21 -5.48 6.75
N ASP A 11 8.26 -4.19 6.44
CA ASP A 11 7.69 -3.12 7.25
C ASP A 11 6.29 -2.73 6.73
N HIS A 12 5.27 -2.95 7.57
CA HIS A 12 3.89 -2.57 7.25
C HIS A 12 3.71 -1.08 7.00
N ARG A 13 4.54 -0.23 7.61
CA ARG A 13 4.43 1.23 7.48
C ARG A 13 4.83 1.67 6.08
N ILE A 14 5.83 1.02 5.48
CA ILE A 14 6.23 1.27 4.09
C ILE A 14 5.07 0.88 3.16
N ALA A 15 4.49 -0.31 3.35
CA ALA A 15 3.33 -0.75 2.57
C ALA A 15 2.15 0.23 2.69
N MET A 16 1.76 0.62 3.90
CA MET A 16 0.64 1.55 4.11
C MET A 16 0.91 2.94 3.51
N SER A 17 2.11 3.49 3.71
CA SER A 17 2.46 4.84 3.21
C SER A 17 2.39 4.94 1.68
N PHE A 18 2.98 3.96 0.97
CA PHE A 18 2.93 3.96 -0.49
C PHE A 18 1.55 3.59 -1.06
N SER A 19 0.71 2.88 -0.29
CA SER A 19 -0.68 2.61 -0.69
C SER A 19 -1.49 3.90 -0.77
N LEU A 20 -1.28 4.82 0.17
CA LEU A 20 -1.91 6.16 0.14
C LEU A 20 -1.48 6.94 -1.10
N ILE A 21 -0.20 6.92 -1.46
CA ILE A 21 0.28 7.57 -2.69
C ILE A 21 -0.38 6.95 -3.93
N GLY A 22 -0.52 5.62 -3.95
CA GLY A 22 -1.19 4.87 -5.02
C GLY A 22 -2.64 5.29 -5.28
N THR A 23 -3.34 5.85 -4.27
CA THR A 23 -4.72 6.38 -4.46
C THR A 23 -4.77 7.63 -5.33
N LYS A 24 -3.69 8.42 -5.39
CA LYS A 24 -3.63 9.67 -6.17
C LYS A 24 -2.77 9.55 -7.43
N LYS A 25 -1.88 8.56 -7.48
CA LYS A 25 -0.95 8.36 -8.59
C LYS A 25 -0.96 6.90 -9.05
N PRO A 26 -1.43 6.62 -10.29
CA PRO A 26 -1.37 5.27 -10.83
C PRO A 26 0.09 4.86 -11.07
N GLY A 27 0.35 3.54 -11.06
CA GLY A 27 1.66 2.96 -11.37
C GLY A 27 2.54 2.65 -10.16
N ILE A 28 2.04 2.80 -8.93
CA ILE A 28 2.69 2.28 -7.71
C ILE A 28 2.30 0.82 -7.51
N LYS A 29 3.28 -0.07 -7.45
CA LYS A 29 3.10 -1.50 -7.13
C LYS A 29 3.90 -1.85 -5.88
N ILE A 30 3.23 -2.36 -4.86
CA ILE A 30 3.84 -2.68 -3.56
C ILE A 30 4.21 -4.16 -3.53
N LYS A 31 5.45 -4.49 -3.20
CA LYS A 31 5.91 -5.86 -3.01
C LYS A 31 5.63 -6.32 -1.59
N ASN A 32 5.09 -7.52 -1.42
CA ASN A 32 4.67 -8.08 -0.13
C ASN A 32 3.68 -7.16 0.64
N PRO A 33 2.54 -6.77 0.04
CA PRO A 33 1.55 -5.93 0.71
C PRO A 33 0.95 -6.59 1.96
N GLY A 34 0.99 -7.93 2.07
CA GLY A 34 0.50 -8.68 3.22
C GLY A 34 1.23 -8.40 4.54
N CYS A 35 2.38 -7.70 4.53
CA CYS A 35 3.07 -7.32 5.76
C CYS A 35 2.21 -6.42 6.68
N VAL A 36 1.19 -5.74 6.14
CA VAL A 36 0.20 -4.95 6.92
C VAL A 36 -0.56 -5.79 7.94
N ASN A 37 -0.71 -7.11 7.71
CA ASN A 37 -1.40 -8.02 8.63
C ASN A 37 -0.77 -8.07 10.03
N LYS A 38 0.48 -7.61 10.18
CA LYS A 38 1.12 -7.49 11.49
C LYS A 38 0.34 -6.60 12.47
N THR A 39 -0.27 -5.53 11.97
CA THR A 39 -0.94 -4.52 12.82
C THR A 39 -2.32 -4.14 12.33
N PHE A 40 -2.61 -4.27 11.03
CA PHE A 40 -3.85 -3.82 10.45
C PHE A 40 -4.31 -4.76 9.31
N PRO A 41 -4.86 -5.94 9.63
CA PRO A 41 -5.24 -6.96 8.64
C PRO A 41 -6.29 -6.50 7.61
N THR A 42 -7.15 -5.55 7.97
CA THR A 42 -8.22 -5.02 7.10
C THR A 42 -7.83 -3.70 6.42
N PHE A 43 -6.53 -3.34 6.40
CA PHE A 43 -6.05 -2.06 5.89
C PHE A 43 -6.53 -1.77 4.45
N PHE A 44 -6.43 -2.75 3.54
CA PHE A 44 -6.80 -2.54 2.14
C PHE A 44 -8.31 -2.45 1.93
N ASP A 45 -9.11 -3.15 2.75
CA ASP A 45 -10.58 -3.03 2.71
C ASP A 45 -11.01 -1.62 3.15
N VAL A 46 -10.43 -1.13 4.25
CA VAL A 46 -10.66 0.24 4.74
C VAL A 46 -10.22 1.26 3.69
N LEU A 47 -9.02 1.10 3.12
CA LEU A 47 -8.49 2.01 2.10
C LEU A 47 -9.38 2.05 0.86
N ALA A 48 -9.92 0.90 0.41
CA ALA A 48 -10.86 0.83 -0.70
C ALA A 48 -12.17 1.59 -0.38
N GLY A 49 -12.63 1.54 0.86
CA GLY A 49 -13.81 2.28 1.33
C GLY A 49 -13.66 3.81 1.38
N LEU A 50 -12.44 4.35 1.33
CA LEU A 50 -12.18 5.80 1.37
C LEU A 50 -12.30 6.50 0.01
N ASN A 51 -12.29 5.75 -1.10
CA ASN A 51 -12.39 6.31 -2.46
C ASN A 51 -13.86 6.51 -2.89
N GLN A 52 -14.58 7.38 -2.19
CA GLN A 52 -15.83 7.98 -2.66
C GLN A 52 -15.57 9.27 -3.42
#